data_AF-X1PBD3-F1
#
_entry.id   AF-X1PBD3-F1
#
_cell.length_a   1.000
_cell.length_b   1.000
_cell.length_c   1.000
_cell.angle_alpha   90.00
_cell.angle_beta   90.00
_cell.angle_gamma   90.00
#
_symmetry.space_group_name_H-M   'P 1'
#
loop_
_entity.id
_entity.type
_entity.pdbx_description
1 polymer ?
#
loop_
_entity_poly.entity_id
_entity_poly.type
_entity_poly.pdbx_seq_one_letter_code
_entity_poly.pdbx_strand_id
1 'polypeptide(L)'
;NNVLAFPGIFRRALDARAIEINTEMKLAAVKAISEVVSDNIKEDYIIPKPFDRRVLPAVAVSVARAAMETGNTRGEVDLEFIEKKAKKIMENRL
;
A
#
# COMPACT_ATOMS: atom_id res chain seq x y z
N ASN A 1 4.53 13.71 2.98
CA ASN A 1 5.70 13.18 3.73
C ASN A 1 5.86 11.70 3.38
N ASN A 2 7.09 11.26 3.08
CA ASN A 2 7.43 9.87 2.71
C ASN A 2 7.05 8.82 3.77
N VAL A 3 6.83 9.24 5.01
CA VAL A 3 6.31 8.38 6.09
C VAL A 3 4.96 7.72 5.76
N LEU A 4 4.20 8.30 4.83
CA LEU A 4 2.97 7.72 4.28
C LEU A 4 3.23 6.47 3.43
N ALA A 5 4.36 6.44 2.74
CA ALA A 5 4.65 5.46 1.70
C ALA A 5 5.60 4.37 2.18
N PHE A 6 6.71 4.74 2.82
CA PHE A 6 7.80 3.81 3.15
C PHE A 6 7.32 2.58 3.94
N PRO A 7 6.62 2.71 5.08
CA PRO A 7 6.25 1.52 5.86
C PRO A 7 5.32 0.56 5.11
N GLY A 8 4.40 1.09 4.29
CA GLY A 8 3.45 0.29 3.51
C GLY A 8 4.10 -0.42 2.33
N ILE A 9 4.89 0.30 1.54
CA ILE A 9 5.60 -0.21 0.36
C ILE A 9 6.54 -1.35 0.77
N PHE A 10 7.41 -1.12 1.76
CA PHE A 10 8.41 -2.11 2.17
C PHE A 10 7.77 -3.36 2.79
N ARG A 11 6.79 -3.18 3.69
CA ARG A 11 6.16 -4.33 4.36
C ARG A 11 5.51 -5.29 3.38
N ARG A 12 4.91 -4.79 2.30
CA ARG A 12 4.21 -5.64 1.33
C ARG A 12 4.99 -6.05 0.12
N ALA A 13 5.99 -5.27 -0.29
CA ALA A 13 7.02 -5.80 -1.18
C ALA A 13 7.67 -7.05 -0.57
N LEU A 14 7.91 -7.06 0.74
CA LEU A 14 8.42 -8.24 1.45
C LEU A 14 7.40 -9.40 1.50
N ASP A 15 6.14 -9.13 1.87
CA ASP A 15 5.10 -10.18 1.91
C ASP A 15 4.84 -10.78 0.50
N ALA A 16 4.93 -9.98 -0.57
CA ALA A 16 4.81 -10.41 -1.96
C ALA A 16 6.11 -10.98 -2.55
N ARG A 17 7.20 -11.06 -1.76
CA ARG A 17 8.52 -11.53 -2.21
C ARG A 17 9.01 -10.80 -3.47
N ALA A 18 8.79 -9.50 -3.52
CA ALA A 18 9.16 -8.68 -4.65
C ALA A 18 10.70 -8.69 -4.85
N ILE A 19 11.15 -8.75 -6.11
CA ILE A 19 12.60 -8.73 -6.42
C ILE A 19 13.16 -7.31 -6.25
N GLU A 20 12.40 -6.32 -6.69
CA GLU A 20 12.71 -4.89 -6.59
C GLU A 20 11.45 -4.03 -6.37
N ILE A 21 11.62 -2.72 -6.18
CA ILE A 21 10.50 -1.75 -6.22
C ILE A 21 10.48 -1.06 -7.58
N ASN A 22 9.73 -1.62 -8.52
CA ASN A 22 9.63 -1.10 -9.89
C ASN A 22 8.70 0.13 -9.99
N THR A 23 8.60 0.71 -11.19
CA THR A 23 7.78 1.89 -11.46
C THR A 23 6.29 1.64 -11.21
N GLU A 24 5.76 0.47 -11.61
CA GLU A 24 4.35 0.14 -11.42
C GLU A 24 3.97 0.07 -9.94
N MET A 25 4.84 -0.50 -9.10
CA MET A 25 4.66 -0.51 -7.65
C MET A 25 4.64 0.92 -7.06
N LYS A 26 5.48 1.83 -7.57
CA LYS A 26 5.45 3.24 -7.14
C LYS A 26 4.16 3.93 -7.57
N LEU A 27 3.71 3.72 -8.80
CA LEU A 27 2.45 4.25 -9.31
C LEU A 27 1.26 3.73 -8.49
N ALA A 28 1.24 2.43 -8.18
CA ALA A 28 0.21 1.82 -7.36
C ALA A 28 0.16 2.43 -5.94
N ALA A 29 1.33 2.70 -5.33
CA ALA A 29 1.39 3.37 -4.04
C ALA A 29 0.83 4.80 -4.10
N VAL A 30 1.17 5.57 -5.15
CA VAL A 30 0.65 6.94 -5.32
C VAL A 30 -0.86 6.94 -5.50
N LYS A 31 -1.39 6.05 -6.36
CA LYS A 31 -2.84 5.89 -6.56
C LYS A 31 -3.57 5.56 -5.24
N ALA A 32 -3.05 4.59 -4.50
CA ALA A 32 -3.62 4.21 -3.19
C ALA A 32 -3.63 5.38 -2.19
N ILE A 33 -2.58 6.21 -2.16
CA ILE A 33 -2.54 7.40 -1.30
C ILE A 33 -3.59 8.43 -1.73
N SER A 34 -3.77 8.63 -3.04
CA SER A 34 -4.75 9.59 -3.57
C SER A 34 -6.19 9.18 -3.28
N GLU A 35 -6.50 7.88 -3.32
CA GLU A 35 -7.84 7.34 -3.01
C GLU A 35 -8.21 7.54 -1.53
N VAL A 36 -7.23 7.64 -0.61
CA VAL A 36 -7.51 7.91 0.81
C VAL A 36 -8.09 9.31 1.04
N VAL A 37 -7.82 10.25 0.15
CA VAL A 37 -8.30 11.64 0.25
C VAL A 37 -9.39 12.01 -0.75
N SER A 38 -9.65 11.17 -1.77
CA SER A 38 -10.53 11.51 -2.90
C SER A 38 -11.89 12.05 -2.48
N ASP A 39 -12.47 11.47 -1.42
CA ASP A 39 -13.84 11.78 -0.99
C ASP A 39 -13.92 13.03 -0.09
N ASN A 40 -12.78 13.61 0.30
CA ASN A 40 -12.71 14.71 1.26
C ASN A 40 -11.63 15.74 0.91
N ILE A 41 -11.36 15.95 -0.40
CA ILE A 41 -10.38 16.93 -0.87
C ILE A 41 -10.81 18.33 -0.45
N LYS A 42 -9.89 19.09 0.14
CA LYS A 42 -10.06 20.50 0.52
C LYS A 42 -8.80 21.28 0.17
N GLU A 43 -8.89 22.61 0.15
CA GLU A 43 -7.76 23.51 -0.12
C GLU A 43 -6.57 23.25 0.81
N ASP A 44 -6.82 22.83 2.06
CA ASP A 44 -5.82 22.49 3.07
C ASP A 44 -5.60 20.97 3.25
N TYR A 45 -6.28 20.14 2.45
CA TYR A 45 -6.26 18.68 2.57
C TYR A 45 -6.21 17.99 1.20
N ILE A 46 -5.01 18.00 0.62
CA ILE A 46 -4.69 17.33 -0.66
C ILE A 46 -3.85 16.06 -0.49
N ILE A 47 -3.38 15.77 0.72
CA ILE A 47 -2.57 14.60 1.07
C ILE A 47 -2.94 14.10 2.47
N PRO A 48 -2.97 12.77 2.73
CA PRO A 48 -3.27 12.27 4.06
C PRO A 48 -2.26 12.74 5.10
N LYS A 49 -2.69 12.78 6.36
CA LYS A 49 -1.78 13.03 7.49
C LYS A 49 -0.80 11.87 7.64
N PRO A 50 0.47 12.12 8.03
CA PRO A 50 1.53 11.11 8.25
C PRO A 50 1.13 9.79 8.91
N PHE A 51 0.19 9.82 9.85
CA PHE A 51 -0.28 8.67 10.62
C PHE A 51 -1.74 8.31 10.34
N ASP A 52 -2.26 8.72 9.19
CA ASP A 52 -3.57 8.26 8.72
C ASP A 52 -3.53 6.73 8.56
N ARG A 53 -4.30 6.07 9.42
CA ARG A 53 -4.30 4.61 9.56
C ARG A 53 -4.78 3.89 8.31
N ARG A 54 -5.47 4.59 7.40
CA ARG A 54 -5.99 4.05 6.14
C ARG A 54 -4.89 3.91 5.08
N VAL A 55 -3.82 4.71 5.18
CA VAL A 55 -2.78 4.78 4.14
C VAL A 55 -1.94 3.52 4.10
N LEU A 56 -1.41 3.09 5.25
CA LEU A 56 -0.56 1.90 5.35
C LEU A 56 -1.19 0.65 4.70
N PRO A 57 -2.42 0.22 5.06
CA PRO A 57 -3.06 -0.96 4.47
C PRO A 57 -3.42 -0.77 2.99
N ALA A 58 -3.83 0.43 2.57
CA ALA A 58 -4.16 0.71 1.17
C ALA A 58 -2.91 0.58 0.28
N VAL A 59 -1.82 1.29 0.64
CA VAL A 59 -0.54 1.24 -0.07
C VAL A 59 0.00 -0.19 -0.09
N ALA A 60 -0.07 -0.87 1.05
CA ALA A 60 0.32 -2.26 1.21
C ALA A 60 -0.31 -3.19 0.16
N VAL A 61 -1.64 -3.20 0.07
CA VAL A 61 -2.37 -4.09 -0.84
C VAL A 61 -2.07 -3.74 -2.30
N SER A 62 -2.11 -2.44 -2.65
CA SER A 62 -1.89 -2.00 -4.03
C SER A 62 -0.47 -2.31 -4.53
N VAL A 63 0.55 -2.19 -3.67
CA VAL A 63 1.92 -2.55 -4.04
C VAL A 63 2.11 -4.06 -4.23
N ALA A 64 1.53 -4.89 -3.35
CA ALA A 64 1.60 -6.34 -3.51
C ALA A 64 0.96 -6.79 -4.82
N ARG A 65 -0.21 -6.22 -5.14
CA ARG A 65 -0.93 -6.51 -6.38
C ARG A 65 -0.10 -6.12 -7.61
N ALA A 66 0.47 -4.91 -7.62
CA ALA A 66 1.32 -4.45 -8.70
C ALA A 66 2.59 -5.31 -8.88
N ALA A 67 3.18 -5.79 -7.77
CA ALA A 67 4.32 -6.70 -7.85
C ALA A 67 3.94 -8.02 -8.56
N MET A 68 2.76 -8.58 -8.23
CA MET A 68 2.25 -9.81 -8.86
C MET A 68 1.92 -9.60 -10.35
N GLU A 69 1.20 -8.54 -10.67
CA GLU A 69 0.77 -8.22 -12.04
C GLU A 69 1.96 -8.00 -12.98
N THR A 70 3.06 -7.45 -12.46
CA THR A 70 4.30 -7.25 -13.23
C THR A 70 5.24 -8.45 -13.24
N GLY A 71 4.86 -9.56 -12.59
CA GLY A 71 5.72 -10.74 -12.45
C GLY A 71 6.99 -10.50 -11.63
N ASN A 72 7.03 -9.41 -10.86
CA ASN A 72 8.18 -8.98 -10.07
C ASN A 72 8.25 -9.71 -8.71
N THR A 73 7.79 -10.96 -8.62
CA THR A 73 7.70 -11.74 -7.38
C THR A 73 8.49 -13.04 -7.48
N ARG A 74 9.13 -13.45 -6.37
CA ARG A 74 9.77 -14.75 -6.27
C ARG A 74 8.73 -15.82 -5.88
N GLY A 75 8.07 -16.36 -6.88
CA GLY A 75 7.09 -17.44 -6.75
C GLY A 75 5.65 -16.95 -6.61
N GLU A 76 4.76 -17.88 -6.27
CA GLU A 76 3.33 -17.63 -6.07
C GLU A 76 3.08 -16.79 -4.81
N VAL A 77 2.19 -15.80 -4.94
CA VAL A 77 1.85 -14.86 -3.86
C VAL A 77 0.36 -15.01 -3.53
N ASP A 78 0.06 -15.26 -2.27
CA ASP A 78 -1.30 -15.32 -1.76
C ASP A 78 -1.82 -13.90 -1.45
N LEU A 79 -2.50 -13.30 -2.43
CA LEU A 79 -3.05 -11.96 -2.30
C LEU A 79 -4.17 -11.89 -1.25
N GLU A 80 -4.99 -12.94 -1.15
CA GLU A 80 -6.07 -12.99 -0.16
C GLU A 80 -5.51 -12.95 1.27
N PHE A 81 -4.44 -13.70 1.54
CA PHE A 81 -3.75 -13.66 2.82
C PHE A 81 -3.18 -12.27 3.11
N ILE A 82 -2.59 -11.61 2.11
CA ILE A 82 -2.04 -10.25 2.24
C ILE A 82 -3.15 -9.25 2.61
N GLU A 83 -4.30 -9.32 1.94
CA GLU A 83 -5.48 -8.49 2.20
C GLU A 83 -6.09 -8.76 3.58
N LYS A 84 -6.28 -10.03 3.96
CA LYS A 84 -6.76 -10.42 5.29
C LYS A 84 -5.84 -9.89 6.39
N LYS A 85 -4.52 -10.00 6.21
CA LYS A 85 -3.52 -9.45 7.14
C LYS A 85 -3.56 -7.91 7.17
N ALA A 86 -3.89 -7.25 6.06
CA ALA A 86 -4.01 -5.78 6.00
C ALA A 86 -5.23 -5.32 6.81
N LYS A 87 -6.37 -5.98 6.62
CA LYS A 87 -7.62 -5.73 7.37
C LYS A 87 -7.41 -5.94 8.87
N LYS A 88 -6.75 -7.05 9.26
CA LYS A 88 -6.44 -7.31 10.67
C LYS A 88 -5.55 -6.23 11.31
N ILE A 89 -4.61 -5.64 10.55
CA ILE A 89 -3.79 -4.52 11.05
C ILE A 89 -4.65 -3.27 11.31
N MET A 90 -5.69 -3.04 10.50
CA MET A 90 -6.64 -1.96 10.71
C MET A 90 -7.50 -2.19 11.95
N GLU A 91 -7.94 -3.44 12.16
CA GLU A 91 -8.82 -3.84 13.27
C GLU A 91 -8.11 -3.89 14.63
N ASN A 92 -6.91 -4.48 14.71
CA ASN A 92 -6.19 -4.72 15.99
C ASN A 92 -5.47 -3.49 16.59
N ARG A 93 -5.64 -2.29 16.03
CA ARG A 93 -5.02 -1.05 16.55
C ARG A 93 -6.04 0.01 17.03
N LEU A 94 -7.30 -0.40 17.18
CA LEU A 94 -8.32 0.29 17.97
C LEU A 94 -8.29 -0.25 19.40
#